data_AF-A0A1W6WBF6-F1
#
_entry.id   AF-A0A1W6WBF6-F1
#
_cell.length_a   1.000
_cell.length_b   1.000
_cell.length_c   1.000
_cell.angle_alpha   90.00
_cell.angle_beta   90.00
_cell.angle_gamma   90.00
#
_symmetry.space_group_name_H-M   'P 1'
#
loop_
_entity.id
_entity.type
_entity.pdbx_description
1 polymer ?
#
loop_
_entity_poly.entity_id
_entity_poly.type
_entity_poly.pdbx_seq_one_letter_code
_entity_poly.pdbx_strand_id
1 'polypeptide(L)'
;MNAVNIVGSFLGGCIGAMVGGNPAFIIVGIIGVVFLAMGNAPGAALLQSTVEYTLFTPCICFAGNVAALAYAANIRKHEGINGMDLNKALGFTRDFSVLMVGGIFGLLGFLNLNLAMYLKLPLDAGALTVIMSGVLVRLLFGHAKFINPKLKEVSLFNKGGGKEWAYKITVGLVAACVASYAANISGIVTIGFYFSAFSLIFLLLDGDFPVTHHVTIIAGYASVRSGSILIGILFGVLACIVFELYQNTINSNVDSHIDAPACTIATLSLIIFCMYPV
;
A
#
# COMPACT_ATOMS: atom_id res chain seq x y z
N MET A 1 -17.65 -0.09 -16.52
CA MET A 1 -17.11 -1.40 -16.10
C MET A 1 -17.55 -2.45 -17.10
N ASN A 2 -16.65 -3.36 -17.52
CA ASN A 2 -16.99 -4.50 -18.36
C ASN A 2 -16.78 -5.81 -17.58
N ALA A 3 -17.26 -6.94 -18.10
CA ALA A 3 -17.12 -8.24 -17.45
C ALA A 3 -15.66 -8.66 -17.23
N VAL A 4 -14.76 -8.26 -18.15
CA VAL A 4 -13.32 -8.57 -18.08
C VAL A 4 -12.69 -7.96 -16.83
N ASN A 5 -13.00 -6.70 -16.48
CA ASN A 5 -12.43 -6.04 -15.30
C ASN A 5 -12.96 -6.63 -13.99
N ILE A 6 -14.20 -7.12 -13.97
CA ILE A 6 -14.80 -7.80 -12.81
C ILE A 6 -14.09 -9.13 -12.56
N VAL A 7 -13.91 -9.94 -13.62
CA VAL A 7 -13.18 -11.21 -13.52
C VAL A 7 -11.71 -10.95 -13.18
N GLY A 8 -11.09 -9.96 -13.83
CA GLY A 8 -9.71 -9.54 -13.56
C GLY A 8 -9.51 -9.19 -12.10
N SER A 9 -10.30 -8.27 -11.54
CA SER A 9 -10.17 -7.87 -10.13
C SER A 9 -10.39 -9.01 -9.14
N PHE A 10 -11.32 -9.91 -9.41
CA PHE A 10 -11.46 -11.13 -8.63
C PHE A 10 -10.19 -11.99 -8.69
N LEU A 11 -9.66 -12.25 -9.89
CA LEU A 11 -8.45 -13.04 -10.06
C LEU A 11 -7.21 -12.37 -9.45
N GLY A 12 -7.11 -11.03 -9.51
CA GLY A 12 -6.06 -10.26 -8.87
C GLY A 12 -6.03 -10.46 -7.36
N GLY A 13 -7.20 -10.46 -6.73
CA GLY A 13 -7.35 -10.79 -5.31
C GLY A 13 -6.94 -12.24 -4.98
N CYS A 14 -7.33 -13.21 -5.81
CA CYS A 14 -6.87 -14.60 -5.67
C CYS A 14 -5.35 -14.73 -5.81
N ILE A 15 -4.74 -14.04 -6.78
CA ILE A 15 -3.28 -14.00 -6.97
C ILE A 15 -2.60 -13.45 -5.73
N GLY A 16 -3.13 -12.36 -5.16
CA GLY A 16 -2.64 -11.81 -3.90
C GLY A 16 -2.63 -12.84 -2.77
N ALA A 17 -3.70 -13.60 -2.59
CA ALA A 17 -3.76 -14.68 -1.61
C ALA A 17 -2.69 -15.78 -1.89
N MET A 18 -2.46 -16.12 -3.16
CA MET A 18 -1.47 -17.13 -3.54
C MET A 18 -0.03 -16.70 -3.26
N VAL A 19 0.33 -15.44 -3.51
CA VAL A 19 1.74 -15.00 -3.45
C VAL A 19 2.11 -14.34 -2.12
N GLY A 20 1.16 -13.75 -1.39
CA GLY A 20 1.44 -12.91 -0.22
C GLY A 20 1.20 -11.43 -0.50
N GLY A 21 0.94 -10.63 0.54
CA GLY A 21 0.65 -9.20 0.43
C GLY A 21 1.86 -8.41 -0.07
N ASN A 22 2.99 -8.49 0.63
CA ASN A 22 4.22 -7.80 0.21
C ASN A 22 4.74 -8.31 -1.14
N PRO A 23 4.78 -9.64 -1.42
CA PRO A 23 5.06 -10.16 -2.76
C PRO A 23 4.12 -9.61 -3.85
N ALA A 24 2.82 -9.52 -3.60
CA ALA A 24 1.88 -8.92 -4.54
C ALA A 24 2.20 -7.44 -4.79
N PHE A 25 2.55 -6.69 -3.74
CA PHE A 25 2.95 -5.29 -3.84
C PHE A 25 4.25 -5.09 -4.64
N ILE A 26 5.20 -6.01 -4.53
CA ILE A 26 6.43 -6.01 -5.35
C ILE A 26 6.10 -6.18 -6.83
N ILE A 27 5.14 -7.06 -7.17
CA ILE A 27 4.69 -7.24 -8.56
C ILE A 27 4.11 -5.94 -9.12
N VAL A 28 3.39 -5.15 -8.30
CA VAL A 28 2.94 -3.79 -8.68
C VAL A 28 4.12 -2.91 -9.06
N GLY A 29 5.18 -2.91 -8.24
CA GLY A 29 6.41 -2.18 -8.53
C GLY A 29 7.07 -2.61 -9.83
N ILE A 30 7.16 -3.93 -10.08
CA ILE A 30 7.73 -4.47 -11.33
C ILE A 30 6.92 -4.01 -12.54
N ILE A 31 5.59 -4.15 -12.50
CA ILE A 31 4.70 -3.73 -13.58
C ILE A 31 4.86 -2.23 -13.83
N GLY A 32 4.89 -1.42 -12.78
CA GLY A 32 5.09 0.02 -12.86
C GLY A 32 6.43 0.41 -13.47
N VAL A 33 7.53 -0.23 -13.06
CA VAL A 33 8.87 0.02 -13.65
C VAL A 33 8.90 -0.38 -15.13
N VAL A 34 8.28 -1.51 -15.49
CA VAL A 34 8.15 -1.91 -16.90
C VAL A 34 7.33 -0.88 -17.68
N PHE A 35 6.19 -0.43 -17.13
CA PHE A 35 5.37 0.62 -17.74
C PHE A 35 6.16 1.91 -17.98
N LEU A 36 6.93 2.37 -16.99
CA LEU A 36 7.82 3.53 -17.13
C LEU A 36 8.85 3.34 -18.25
N ALA A 37 9.48 2.17 -18.33
CA ALA A 37 10.49 1.85 -19.33
C ALA A 37 9.92 1.74 -20.75
N MET A 38 8.65 1.38 -20.89
CA MET A 38 7.97 1.30 -22.19
C MET A 38 7.67 2.67 -22.81
N GLY A 39 7.58 3.73 -22.00
CA GLY A 39 7.24 5.07 -22.46
C GLY A 39 5.96 5.08 -23.30
N ASN A 40 6.04 5.59 -24.53
CA ASN A 40 4.90 5.72 -25.44
C ASN A 40 4.65 4.47 -26.32
N ALA A 41 5.26 3.33 -26.01
CA ALA A 41 5.03 2.11 -26.78
C ALA A 41 3.53 1.70 -26.72
N PRO A 42 2.93 1.21 -27.82
CA PRO A 42 1.51 0.81 -27.84
C PRO A 42 1.13 -0.20 -26.76
N GLY A 43 2.07 -1.07 -26.37
CA GLY A 43 1.86 -2.05 -25.30
C GLY A 43 1.75 -1.45 -23.89
N ALA A 44 2.22 -0.21 -23.67
CA ALA A 44 2.21 0.42 -22.35
C ALA A 44 0.77 0.69 -21.87
N ALA A 45 -0.09 1.14 -22.79
CA ALA A 45 -1.50 1.37 -22.51
C ALA A 45 -2.23 0.06 -22.16
N LEU A 46 -1.89 -1.04 -22.83
CA LEU A 46 -2.46 -2.36 -22.51
C LEU A 46 -2.02 -2.84 -21.12
N LEU A 47 -0.73 -2.72 -20.81
CA LEU A 47 -0.18 -3.10 -19.50
C LEU A 47 -0.85 -2.30 -18.38
N GLN A 48 -0.98 -0.99 -18.53
CA GLN A 48 -1.60 -0.13 -17.53
C GLN A 48 -3.11 -0.39 -17.37
N SER A 49 -3.87 -0.34 -18.48
CA SER A 49 -5.34 -0.41 -18.42
C SER A 49 -5.88 -1.80 -18.12
N THR A 50 -5.13 -2.85 -18.43
CA THR A 50 -5.57 -4.24 -18.26
C THR A 50 -4.88 -4.88 -17.08
N VAL A 51 -3.55 -4.86 -17.01
CA VAL A 51 -2.81 -5.65 -16.00
C VAL A 51 -2.72 -4.89 -14.69
N GLU A 52 -2.20 -3.67 -14.71
CA GLU A 52 -2.05 -2.87 -13.49
C GLU A 52 -3.42 -2.51 -12.91
N TYR A 53 -4.28 -1.89 -13.71
CA TYR A 53 -5.56 -1.35 -13.22
C TYR A 53 -6.56 -2.40 -12.74
N THR A 54 -6.53 -3.62 -13.30
CA THR A 54 -7.52 -4.67 -12.95
C THR A 54 -6.97 -5.79 -12.08
N LEU A 55 -5.67 -6.11 -12.14
CA LEU A 55 -5.11 -7.23 -11.37
C LEU A 55 -4.25 -6.75 -10.22
N PHE A 56 -3.34 -5.82 -10.50
CA PHE A 56 -2.22 -5.50 -9.61
C PHE A 56 -2.29 -4.11 -8.99
N THR A 57 -3.44 -3.43 -9.05
CA THR A 57 -3.60 -2.22 -8.24
C THR A 57 -3.62 -2.65 -6.76
N PRO A 58 -2.93 -1.96 -5.83
CA PRO A 58 -2.83 -2.42 -4.44
C PRO A 58 -4.18 -2.67 -3.75
N CYS A 59 -5.21 -1.88 -4.08
CA CYS A 59 -6.55 -2.09 -3.56
C CYS A 59 -7.20 -3.39 -4.04
N ILE A 60 -6.59 -4.14 -4.97
CA ILE A 60 -7.09 -5.40 -5.53
C ILE A 60 -6.25 -6.57 -5.01
N CYS A 61 -5.00 -6.68 -5.46
CA CYS A 61 -4.15 -7.84 -5.14
C CYS A 61 -3.72 -7.85 -3.67
N PHE A 62 -3.17 -6.74 -3.18
CA PHE A 62 -2.72 -6.63 -1.80
C PHE A 62 -3.90 -6.68 -0.82
N ALA A 63 -4.97 -5.94 -1.09
CA ALA A 63 -6.19 -5.99 -0.28
C ALA A 63 -6.83 -7.39 -0.23
N GLY A 64 -6.82 -8.11 -1.36
CA GLY A 64 -7.24 -9.50 -1.44
C GLY A 64 -6.41 -10.41 -0.53
N ASN A 65 -5.08 -10.25 -0.52
CA ASN A 65 -4.23 -10.97 0.42
C ASN A 65 -4.55 -10.65 1.88
N VAL A 66 -4.67 -9.36 2.24
CA VAL A 66 -4.96 -8.93 3.62
C VAL A 66 -6.23 -9.61 4.15
N ALA A 67 -7.28 -9.68 3.32
CA ALA A 67 -8.52 -10.37 3.67
C ALA A 67 -8.35 -11.88 3.80
N ALA A 68 -7.72 -12.51 2.80
CA ALA A 68 -7.49 -13.94 2.78
C ALA A 68 -6.63 -14.41 3.97
N LEU A 69 -5.61 -13.63 4.32
CA LEU A 69 -4.69 -13.91 5.42
C LEU A 69 -5.38 -13.83 6.77
N ALA A 70 -6.14 -12.76 7.03
CA ALA A 70 -6.92 -12.62 8.25
C ALA A 70 -7.99 -13.72 8.37
N TYR A 71 -8.68 -14.04 7.28
CA TYR A 71 -9.64 -15.14 7.25
C TYR A 71 -8.98 -16.50 7.52
N ALA A 72 -7.83 -16.78 6.89
CA ALA A 72 -7.08 -18.02 7.10
C ALA A 72 -6.60 -18.16 8.55
N ALA A 73 -6.05 -17.08 9.12
CA ALA A 73 -5.49 -17.08 10.48
C ALA A 73 -6.59 -17.12 11.55
N ASN A 74 -7.62 -16.28 11.43
CA ASN A 74 -8.55 -16.05 12.53
C ASN A 74 -9.82 -16.89 12.41
N ILE A 75 -10.34 -17.07 11.19
CA ILE A 75 -11.60 -17.82 10.97
C ILE A 75 -11.31 -19.30 10.75
N ARG A 76 -10.39 -19.62 9.84
CA ARG A 76 -10.00 -21.01 9.52
C ARG A 76 -9.00 -21.58 10.51
N LYS A 77 -8.36 -20.73 11.32
CA LYS A 77 -7.41 -21.12 12.38
C LYS A 77 -6.28 -22.00 11.86
N HIS A 78 -5.76 -21.70 10.67
CA HIS A 78 -4.57 -22.38 10.16
C HIS A 78 -3.36 -22.06 11.05
N GLU A 79 -2.63 -23.09 11.46
CA GLU A 79 -1.47 -22.95 12.34
C GLU A 79 -0.28 -22.32 11.59
N GLY A 80 0.59 -21.62 12.34
CA GLY A 80 1.83 -21.06 11.82
C GLY A 80 1.67 -19.78 10.99
N ILE A 81 0.53 -19.10 11.10
CA ILE A 81 0.29 -17.78 10.51
C ILE A 81 -0.43 -16.84 11.49
N ASN A 82 -0.18 -15.55 11.33
CA ASN A 82 -0.93 -14.45 11.91
C ASN A 82 -1.54 -13.61 10.77
N GLY A 83 -2.69 -12.97 11.01
CA GLY A 83 -3.31 -12.00 10.09
C GLY A 83 -2.46 -10.76 9.75
N MET A 84 -1.25 -10.65 10.31
CA MET A 84 -0.23 -9.63 10.03
C MET A 84 0.93 -10.12 9.14
N ASP A 85 1.03 -11.42 8.86
CA ASP A 85 2.18 -12.03 8.15
C ASP A 85 2.14 -11.82 6.62
N LEU A 86 2.21 -10.57 6.17
CA LEU A 86 2.05 -10.19 4.76
C LEU A 86 3.07 -10.80 3.79
N ASN A 87 4.17 -11.36 4.30
CA ASN A 87 5.15 -12.07 3.48
C ASN A 87 4.70 -13.50 3.12
N LYS A 88 3.65 -14.03 3.76
CA LYS A 88 3.26 -15.43 3.66
C LYS A 88 2.32 -15.68 2.47
N ALA A 89 2.78 -16.52 1.54
CA ALA A 89 1.94 -17.16 0.54
C ALA A 89 0.96 -18.15 1.19
N LEU A 90 -0.33 -18.10 0.83
CA LEU A 90 -1.37 -18.92 1.48
C LEU A 90 -1.61 -20.27 0.81
N GLY A 91 -0.82 -20.64 -0.21
CA GLY A 91 -0.96 -21.94 -0.90
C GLY A 91 -0.81 -23.16 0.02
N PHE A 92 -0.09 -23.03 1.15
CA PHE A 92 0.06 -24.11 2.13
C PHE A 92 -1.26 -24.49 2.81
N THR A 93 -2.24 -23.58 2.86
CA THR A 93 -3.55 -23.85 3.47
C THR A 93 -4.34 -24.92 2.72
N ARG A 94 -4.08 -25.08 1.41
CA ARG A 94 -4.87 -25.93 0.48
C ARG A 94 -6.39 -25.70 0.60
N ASP A 95 -6.79 -24.52 1.05
CA ASP A 95 -8.18 -24.17 1.31
C ASP A 95 -8.70 -23.24 0.22
N PHE A 96 -9.62 -23.74 -0.60
CA PHE A 96 -10.19 -22.94 -1.69
C PHE A 96 -10.93 -21.70 -1.16
N SER A 97 -11.52 -21.77 0.04
CA SER A 97 -12.28 -20.66 0.62
C SER A 97 -11.38 -19.45 0.93
N VAL A 98 -10.12 -19.70 1.29
CA VAL A 98 -9.10 -18.65 1.49
C VAL A 98 -8.85 -17.90 0.18
N LEU A 99 -8.71 -18.61 -0.94
CA LEU A 99 -8.55 -18.00 -2.26
C LEU A 99 -9.80 -17.22 -2.69
N MET A 100 -11.00 -17.76 -2.42
CA MET A 100 -12.26 -17.10 -2.74
C MET A 100 -12.45 -15.79 -1.95
N VAL A 101 -12.10 -15.78 -0.65
CA VAL A 101 -12.11 -14.55 0.15
C VAL A 101 -11.16 -13.51 -0.45
N GLY A 102 -9.96 -13.93 -0.86
CA GLY A 102 -9.03 -13.04 -1.54
C GLY A 102 -9.63 -12.43 -2.82
N GLY A 103 -10.27 -13.24 -3.64
CA GLY A 103 -10.91 -12.75 -4.87
C GLY A 103 -12.10 -11.82 -4.62
N ILE A 104 -12.94 -12.11 -3.62
CA ILE A 104 -14.07 -11.23 -3.23
C ILE A 104 -13.53 -9.85 -2.83
N PHE A 105 -12.48 -9.80 -2.02
CA PHE A 105 -11.89 -8.53 -1.61
C PHE A 105 -11.13 -7.82 -2.72
N GLY A 106 -10.55 -8.56 -3.67
CA GLY A 106 -10.01 -7.97 -4.91
C GLY A 106 -11.08 -7.25 -5.73
N LEU A 107 -12.25 -7.89 -5.90
CA LEU A 107 -13.40 -7.29 -6.58
C LEU A 107 -13.95 -6.09 -5.81
N LEU A 108 -14.16 -6.20 -4.49
CA LEU A 108 -14.62 -5.09 -3.65
C LEU A 108 -13.67 -3.89 -3.74
N GLY A 109 -12.37 -4.15 -3.73
CA GLY A 109 -11.34 -3.15 -3.92
C GLY A 109 -11.45 -2.39 -5.24
N PHE A 110 -11.62 -3.11 -6.34
CA PHE A 110 -11.83 -2.52 -7.67
C PHE A 110 -13.11 -1.68 -7.74
N LEU A 111 -14.21 -2.16 -7.15
CA LEU A 111 -15.47 -1.42 -7.09
C LEU A 111 -15.32 -0.12 -6.29
N ASN A 112 -14.69 -0.20 -5.11
CA ASN A 112 -14.43 0.96 -4.26
C ASN A 112 -13.49 1.97 -4.94
N LEU A 113 -12.49 1.51 -5.71
CA LEU A 113 -11.62 2.39 -6.52
C LEU A 113 -12.41 3.18 -7.55
N ASN A 114 -13.27 2.52 -8.30
CA ASN A 114 -14.12 3.20 -9.28
C ASN A 114 -15.07 4.19 -8.61
N LEU A 115 -15.63 3.84 -7.45
CA LEU A 115 -16.48 4.75 -6.67
C LEU A 115 -15.69 5.96 -6.15
N ALA A 116 -14.51 5.76 -5.57
CA ALA A 116 -13.67 6.84 -5.05
C ALA A 116 -13.24 7.82 -6.16
N MET A 117 -12.88 7.29 -7.34
CA MET A 117 -12.58 8.12 -8.51
C MET A 117 -13.81 8.86 -9.03
N TYR A 118 -14.99 8.23 -9.02
CA TYR A 118 -16.25 8.88 -9.39
C TYR A 118 -16.61 10.04 -8.47
N LEU A 119 -16.41 9.88 -7.16
CA LEU A 119 -16.65 10.92 -6.15
C LEU A 119 -15.65 12.08 -6.22
N LYS A 120 -14.52 11.92 -6.92
CA LYS A 120 -13.47 12.93 -7.09
C LYS A 120 -13.03 13.55 -5.76
N LEU A 121 -12.93 12.73 -4.72
CA LEU A 121 -12.47 13.19 -3.42
C LEU A 121 -11.04 13.73 -3.54
N PRO A 122 -10.66 14.79 -2.80
CA PRO A 122 -9.35 15.40 -2.90
C PRO A 122 -8.29 14.58 -2.15
N LEU A 123 -8.22 13.27 -2.34
CA LEU A 123 -7.17 12.40 -1.80
C LEU A 123 -6.90 11.22 -2.75
N ASP A 124 -5.84 10.47 -2.49
CA ASP A 124 -5.50 9.28 -3.27
C ASP A 124 -6.59 8.19 -3.15
N ALA A 125 -7.24 7.89 -4.27
CA ALA A 125 -8.33 6.92 -4.34
C ALA A 125 -7.86 5.48 -4.08
N GLY A 126 -6.64 5.11 -4.49
CA GLY A 126 -6.06 3.79 -4.23
C GLY A 126 -5.79 3.60 -2.73
N ALA A 127 -5.21 4.60 -2.08
CA ALA A 127 -4.95 4.58 -0.66
C ALA A 127 -6.25 4.51 0.16
N LEU A 128 -7.25 5.34 -0.16
CA LEU A 128 -8.56 5.32 0.50
C LEU A 128 -9.19 3.91 0.48
N THR A 129 -9.11 3.24 -0.67
CA THR A 129 -9.77 1.95 -0.87
C THR A 129 -9.04 0.80 -0.18
N VAL A 130 -7.71 0.84 -0.11
CA VAL A 130 -6.92 -0.07 0.73
C VAL A 130 -7.31 0.09 2.21
N ILE A 131 -7.46 1.32 2.70
CA ILE A 131 -7.88 1.58 4.09
C ILE A 131 -9.28 1.02 4.35
N MET A 132 -10.25 1.33 3.49
CA MET A 132 -11.61 0.82 3.61
C MET A 132 -11.64 -0.71 3.65
N SER A 133 -10.86 -1.35 2.79
CA SER A 133 -10.73 -2.81 2.76
C SER A 133 -10.13 -3.33 4.07
N GLY A 134 -9.02 -2.77 4.54
CA GLY A 134 -8.38 -3.19 5.80
C GLY A 134 -9.30 -3.03 7.01
N VAL A 135 -10.02 -1.91 7.10
CA VAL A 135 -11.03 -1.67 8.16
C VAL A 135 -12.12 -2.75 8.10
N LEU A 136 -12.65 -3.03 6.91
CA LEU A 136 -13.67 -4.06 6.73
C LEU A 136 -13.15 -5.46 7.11
N VAL A 137 -11.94 -5.81 6.69
CA VAL A 137 -11.28 -7.07 7.08
C VAL A 137 -11.15 -7.18 8.58
N ARG A 138 -10.68 -6.12 9.26
CA ARG A 138 -10.53 -6.14 10.71
C ARG A 138 -11.87 -6.28 11.43
N LEU A 139 -12.94 -5.66 10.93
CA LEU A 139 -14.28 -5.79 11.49
C LEU A 139 -14.89 -7.18 11.28
N LEU A 140 -14.62 -7.81 10.13
CA LEU A 140 -15.20 -9.11 9.79
C LEU A 140 -14.40 -10.29 10.35
N PHE A 141 -13.07 -10.20 10.35
CA PHE A 141 -12.17 -11.32 10.63
C PHE A 141 -11.18 -11.07 11.77
N GLY A 142 -11.08 -9.85 12.31
CA GLY A 142 -10.22 -9.56 13.46
C GLY A 142 -10.84 -10.02 14.78
N HIS A 143 -10.05 -10.62 15.66
CA HIS A 143 -10.44 -10.97 17.03
C HIS A 143 -9.72 -10.13 18.09
N ALA A 144 -8.60 -9.50 17.72
CA ALA A 144 -7.88 -8.56 18.58
C ALA A 144 -8.62 -7.21 18.69
N LYS A 145 -8.07 -6.32 19.52
CA LYS A 145 -8.55 -4.93 19.64
C LYS A 145 -8.37 -4.20 18.31
N PHE A 146 -9.29 -3.28 18.01
CA PHE A 146 -9.26 -2.50 16.77
C PHE A 146 -8.00 -1.64 16.62
N ILE A 147 -7.49 -1.12 17.74
CA ILE A 147 -6.22 -0.40 17.87
C ILE A 147 -5.29 -1.14 18.83
N ASN A 148 -4.01 -0.81 18.79
CA ASN A 148 -2.98 -1.36 19.66
C ASN A 148 -3.40 -1.25 21.15
N PRO A 149 -3.63 -2.37 21.85
CA PRO A 149 -4.06 -2.35 23.25
C PRO A 149 -3.02 -1.76 24.20
N LYS A 150 -1.75 -1.76 23.80
CA LYS A 150 -0.63 -1.27 24.60
C LYS A 150 -0.26 0.18 24.30
N LEU A 151 -1.11 0.93 23.62
CA LEU A 151 -0.82 2.31 23.19
C LEU A 151 -0.48 3.25 24.36
N LYS A 152 -1.09 3.04 25.54
CA LYS A 152 -0.82 3.85 26.74
C LYS A 152 0.54 3.53 27.40
N GLU A 153 1.04 2.33 27.16
CA GLU A 153 2.29 1.81 27.75
C GLU A 153 3.49 2.07 26.83
N VAL A 154 3.23 2.30 25.54
CA VAL A 154 4.24 2.48 24.50
C VAL A 154 4.15 3.91 24.00
N SER A 155 5.22 4.69 24.19
CA SER A 155 5.31 5.97 23.50
C SER A 155 5.28 5.73 21.99
N LEU A 156 4.36 6.42 21.32
CA LEU A 156 4.26 6.46 19.86
C LEU A 156 5.59 6.82 19.18
N PHE A 157 6.48 7.52 19.92
CA PHE A 157 7.78 7.97 19.45
C PHE A 157 8.99 7.38 20.22
N ASN A 158 8.85 6.60 21.30
CA ASN A 158 10.03 6.13 22.09
C ASN A 158 10.35 4.63 21.96
N LYS A 159 10.10 3.97 20.82
CA LYS A 159 10.61 2.60 20.65
C LYS A 159 12.13 2.50 20.43
N GLY A 160 12.79 3.56 19.92
CA GLY A 160 14.17 3.49 19.43
C GLY A 160 15.17 4.56 19.87
N GLY A 161 14.71 5.56 20.61
CA GLY A 161 15.52 6.74 20.95
C GLY A 161 15.96 7.57 19.73
N GLY A 162 16.85 8.55 19.97
CA GLY A 162 17.21 9.55 18.95
C GLY A 162 17.94 9.00 17.72
N LYS A 163 18.73 7.92 17.86
CA LYS A 163 19.48 7.33 16.74
C LYS A 163 18.57 6.66 15.73
N GLU A 164 17.56 5.91 16.20
CA GLU A 164 16.58 5.27 15.31
C GLU A 164 15.76 6.33 14.56
N TRP A 165 15.34 7.40 15.25
CA TRP A 165 14.66 8.52 14.59
C TRP A 165 15.53 9.24 13.57
N ALA A 166 16.80 9.49 13.90
CA ALA A 166 17.73 10.08 12.95
C ALA A 166 17.87 9.20 11.70
N TYR A 167 17.94 7.87 11.86
CA TYR A 167 17.95 6.93 10.75
C TYR A 167 16.66 7.01 9.92
N LYS A 168 15.48 6.90 10.54
CA LYS A 168 14.18 6.96 9.85
C LYS A 168 13.99 8.27 9.08
N ILE A 169 14.33 9.40 9.70
CA ILE A 169 14.28 10.72 9.06
C ILE A 169 15.26 10.80 7.90
N THR A 170 16.47 10.26 8.04
CA THR A 170 17.48 10.24 6.96
C THR A 170 17.00 9.39 5.79
N VAL A 171 16.42 8.21 6.04
CA VAL A 171 15.82 7.37 5.00
C VAL A 171 14.70 8.13 4.28
N GLY A 172 13.80 8.77 5.03
CA GLY A 172 12.74 9.61 4.48
C GLY A 172 13.28 10.74 3.60
N LEU A 173 14.30 11.44 4.08
CA LEU A 173 14.97 12.51 3.35
C LEU A 173 15.58 12.00 2.03
N VAL A 174 16.34 10.91 2.08
CA VAL A 174 16.98 10.33 0.88
C VAL A 174 15.93 9.89 -0.13
N ALA A 175 14.93 9.13 0.29
CA ALA A 175 13.86 8.66 -0.59
C ALA A 175 13.05 9.83 -1.19
N ALA A 176 12.70 10.83 -0.37
CA ALA A 176 11.95 12.00 -0.79
C ALA A 176 12.75 12.89 -1.75
N CYS A 177 14.06 13.08 -1.55
CA CYS A 177 14.94 13.81 -2.46
C CYS A 177 14.94 13.17 -3.85
N VAL A 178 15.17 11.86 -3.93
CA VAL A 178 15.21 11.12 -5.20
C VAL A 178 13.85 11.16 -5.89
N ALA A 179 12.76 10.90 -5.16
CA ALA A 179 11.41 10.89 -5.73
C ALA A 179 10.97 12.29 -6.20
N SER A 180 11.22 13.34 -5.41
CA SER A 180 10.89 14.73 -5.77
C SER A 180 11.66 15.17 -7.02
N TYR A 181 12.95 14.87 -7.08
CA TYR A 181 13.80 15.15 -8.24
C TYR A 181 13.29 14.43 -9.49
N ALA A 182 13.06 13.12 -9.40
CA ALA A 182 12.60 12.31 -10.52
C ALA A 182 11.21 12.73 -11.01
N ALA A 183 10.27 12.98 -10.10
CA ALA A 183 8.91 13.42 -10.44
C ALA A 183 8.90 14.82 -11.08
N ASN A 184 9.75 15.74 -10.62
CA ASN A 184 9.83 17.10 -11.17
C ASN A 184 10.39 17.10 -12.60
N ILE A 185 11.42 16.30 -12.87
CA ILE A 185 12.02 16.21 -14.22
C ILE A 185 11.12 15.46 -15.20
N SER A 186 10.53 14.35 -14.77
CA SER A 186 9.72 13.50 -15.65
C SER A 186 8.27 13.96 -15.80
N GLY A 187 7.75 14.74 -14.85
CA GLY A 187 6.31 14.99 -14.70
C GLY A 187 5.51 13.78 -14.20
N ILE A 188 6.16 12.65 -13.93
CA ILE A 188 5.50 11.40 -13.52
C ILE A 188 5.55 11.29 -11.99
N VAL A 189 4.42 11.58 -11.35
CA VAL A 189 4.28 11.53 -9.89
C VAL A 189 4.61 10.14 -9.31
N THR A 190 4.21 9.07 -9.99
CA THR A 190 4.33 7.69 -9.51
C THR A 190 5.71 7.06 -9.73
N ILE A 191 6.67 7.79 -10.32
CA ILE A 191 7.98 7.21 -10.65
C ILE A 191 8.69 6.65 -9.41
N GLY A 192 8.76 7.44 -8.33
CA GLY A 192 9.36 7.01 -7.08
C GLY A 192 8.58 5.89 -6.39
N PHE A 193 7.25 5.89 -6.53
CA PHE A 193 6.38 4.86 -5.95
C PHE A 193 6.68 3.47 -6.52
N TYR A 194 6.77 3.34 -7.84
CA TYR A 194 7.01 2.04 -8.48
C TYR A 194 8.38 1.47 -8.13
N PHE A 195 9.44 2.29 -8.13
CA PHE A 195 10.77 1.84 -7.70
C PHE A 195 10.81 1.46 -6.21
N SER A 196 10.14 2.22 -5.33
CA SER A 196 10.03 1.88 -3.92
C SER A 196 9.14 0.67 -3.64
N ALA A 197 8.14 0.40 -4.46
CA ALA A 197 7.32 -0.81 -4.36
C ALA A 197 8.13 -2.03 -4.79
N PHE A 198 8.91 -1.92 -5.88
CA PHE A 198 9.80 -2.98 -6.34
C PHE A 198 10.90 -3.28 -5.31
N SER A 199 11.47 -2.26 -4.66
CA SER A 199 12.54 -2.45 -3.67
C SER A 199 12.11 -3.22 -2.41
N LEU A 200 10.82 -3.43 -2.17
CA LEU A 200 10.35 -4.34 -1.11
C LEU A 200 10.81 -5.79 -1.32
N ILE A 201 11.37 -6.15 -2.48
CA ILE A 201 12.09 -7.42 -2.63
C ILE A 201 13.19 -7.58 -1.58
N PHE A 202 13.86 -6.48 -1.19
CA PHE A 202 14.85 -6.49 -0.13
C PHE A 202 14.20 -6.73 1.24
N LEU A 203 12.98 -6.26 1.47
CA LEU A 203 12.20 -6.57 2.69
C LEU A 203 11.86 -8.06 2.81
N LEU A 204 11.68 -8.77 1.68
CA LEU A 204 11.43 -10.22 1.71
C LEU A 204 12.69 -11.01 2.08
N LEU A 205 13.86 -10.51 1.69
CA LEU A 205 15.15 -11.14 1.94
C LEU A 205 15.70 -10.77 3.34
N ASP A 206 15.44 -9.54 3.76
CA ASP A 206 15.90 -8.94 5.01
C ASP A 206 14.78 -8.08 5.60
N GLY A 207 14.27 -8.50 6.75
CA GLY A 207 13.14 -7.85 7.43
C GLY A 207 13.42 -6.40 7.87
N ASP A 208 14.69 -5.97 7.86
CA ASP A 208 15.09 -4.64 8.30
C ASP A 208 15.09 -3.58 7.17
N PHE A 209 14.78 -3.97 5.93
CA PHE A 209 14.72 -3.01 4.82
C PHE A 209 13.58 -1.99 5.01
N PRO A 210 13.84 -0.67 4.88
CA PRO A 210 12.82 0.33 5.12
C PRO A 210 11.76 0.40 4.01
N VAL A 211 10.50 0.43 4.41
CA VAL A 211 9.35 0.65 3.51
C VAL A 211 9.29 2.12 3.11
N THR A 212 9.41 2.43 1.81
CA THR A 212 9.53 3.83 1.32
C THR A 212 8.48 4.28 0.32
N HIS A 213 7.59 3.41 -0.17
CA HIS A 213 6.67 3.78 -1.26
C HIS A 213 5.66 4.87 -0.88
N HIS A 214 5.24 4.95 0.38
CA HIS A 214 4.41 6.05 0.88
C HIS A 214 5.17 7.38 0.94
N VAL A 215 6.48 7.35 1.21
CA VAL A 215 7.35 8.53 1.19
C VAL A 215 7.48 9.05 -0.22
N THR A 216 7.79 8.17 -1.17
CA THR A 216 8.11 8.57 -2.54
C THR A 216 6.89 9.04 -3.31
N ILE A 217 5.70 8.44 -3.11
CA ILE A 217 4.47 8.94 -3.75
C ILE A 217 4.04 10.29 -3.17
N ILE A 218 4.13 10.48 -1.84
CA ILE A 218 3.78 11.75 -1.21
C ILE A 218 4.74 12.86 -1.64
N ALA A 219 6.04 12.56 -1.72
CA ALA A 219 7.04 13.47 -2.26
C ALA A 219 6.72 13.85 -3.72
N GLY A 220 6.37 12.87 -4.56
CA GLY A 220 5.93 13.08 -5.94
C GLY A 220 4.69 13.97 -6.05
N TYR A 221 3.64 13.69 -5.27
CA TYR A 221 2.42 14.50 -5.23
C TYR A 221 2.73 15.95 -4.83
N ALA A 222 3.42 16.14 -3.72
CA ALA A 222 3.75 17.46 -3.21
C ALA A 222 4.64 18.25 -4.17
N SER A 223 5.67 17.63 -4.75
CA SER A 223 6.55 18.30 -5.73
C SER A 223 5.83 18.75 -6.98
N VAL A 224 5.04 17.87 -7.60
CA VAL A 224 4.38 18.19 -8.86
C VAL A 224 3.25 19.19 -8.65
N ARG A 225 2.45 19.05 -7.58
CA ARG A 225 1.32 19.96 -7.31
C ARG A 225 1.77 21.35 -6.87
N SER A 226 2.82 21.46 -6.08
CA SER A 226 3.35 22.76 -5.62
C SER A 226 4.35 23.41 -6.58
N GLY A 227 4.89 22.64 -7.53
CA GLY A 227 6.02 23.06 -8.36
C GLY A 227 7.36 23.15 -7.62
N SER A 228 7.46 22.66 -6.37
CA SER A 228 8.65 22.79 -5.53
C SER A 228 9.20 21.45 -5.06
N ILE A 229 10.45 21.17 -5.42
CA ILE A 229 11.21 20.02 -4.92
C ILE A 229 11.33 20.07 -3.39
N LEU A 230 11.54 21.26 -2.81
CA LEU A 230 11.67 21.42 -1.35
C LEU A 230 10.38 21.04 -0.61
N ILE A 231 9.22 21.37 -1.17
CA ILE A 231 7.92 21.00 -0.60
C ILE A 231 7.73 19.48 -0.70
N GLY A 232 8.14 18.85 -1.80
CA GLY A 232 8.15 17.39 -1.94
C GLY A 232 9.01 16.69 -0.89
N ILE A 233 10.22 17.19 -0.67
CA ILE A 233 11.14 16.67 0.35
C ILE A 233 10.51 16.77 1.75
N LEU A 234 9.94 17.93 2.09
CA LEU A 234 9.30 18.18 3.37
C LEU A 234 8.14 17.19 3.61
N PHE A 235 7.23 17.05 2.65
CA PHE A 235 6.09 16.14 2.75
C PHE A 235 6.52 14.66 2.77
N GLY A 236 7.59 14.29 2.06
CA GLY A 236 8.15 12.94 2.12
C GLY A 236 8.73 12.62 3.51
N VAL A 237 9.50 13.51 4.12
CA VAL A 237 9.98 13.33 5.51
C VAL A 237 8.81 13.24 6.48
N LEU A 238 7.78 14.08 6.30
CA LEU A 238 6.55 14.01 7.10
C LEU A 238 5.84 12.66 6.94
N ALA A 239 5.86 12.06 5.75
CA ALA A 239 5.27 10.75 5.48
C ALA A 239 5.92 9.64 6.33
N CYS A 240 7.23 9.68 6.57
CA CYS A 240 7.89 8.74 7.50
C CYS A 240 7.34 8.85 8.93
N ILE A 241 7.11 10.07 9.40
CA ILE A 241 6.62 10.32 10.76
C ILE A 241 5.16 9.85 10.88
N VAL A 242 4.33 10.19 9.91
CA VAL A 242 2.90 9.80 9.89
C VAL A 242 2.76 8.27 9.75
N PHE A 243 3.62 7.61 8.98
CA PHE A 243 3.67 6.16 8.89
C PHE A 243 3.92 5.50 10.25
N GLU A 244 4.91 5.98 11.01
CA GLU A 244 5.20 5.45 12.35
C GLU A 244 4.01 5.60 13.31
N LEU A 245 3.29 6.72 13.22
CA LEU A 245 2.07 6.94 14.00
C LEU A 245 1.01 5.89 13.68
N TYR A 246 0.72 5.64 12.40
CA TYR A 246 -0.23 4.61 12.00
C TYR A 246 0.28 3.22 12.39
N GLN A 247 1.51 2.86 12.05
CA GLN A 247 2.04 1.52 12.33
C GLN A 247 1.99 1.16 13.82
N ASN A 248 2.32 2.11 14.70
CA ASN A 248 2.27 1.90 16.15
C ASN A 248 0.84 1.93 16.72
N THR A 249 -0.08 2.65 16.08
CA THR A 249 -1.47 2.79 16.56
C THR A 249 -2.36 1.63 16.09
N ILE A 250 -2.30 1.27 14.81
CA ILE A 250 -3.27 0.35 14.20
C ILE A 250 -2.70 -1.02 13.84
N ASN A 251 -1.38 -1.22 13.77
CA ASN A 251 -0.78 -2.51 13.35
C ASN A 251 0.15 -3.16 14.37
N SER A 252 0.18 -2.67 15.61
CA SER A 252 0.97 -3.25 16.69
C SER A 252 0.09 -4.04 17.66
N ASN A 253 0.48 -5.29 17.96
CA ASN A 253 -0.24 -6.21 18.86
C ASN A 253 -1.71 -6.45 18.44
N VAL A 254 -1.92 -6.64 17.15
CA VAL A 254 -3.22 -6.96 16.53
C VAL A 254 -3.08 -8.22 15.65
N ASP A 255 -4.18 -8.70 15.10
CA ASP A 255 -4.28 -9.98 14.37
C ASP A 255 -4.88 -9.83 12.95
N SER A 256 -4.90 -8.62 12.42
CA SER A 256 -5.38 -8.29 11.07
C SER A 256 -4.73 -6.99 10.63
N HIS A 257 -4.53 -6.76 9.33
CA HIS A 257 -3.77 -5.62 8.82
C HIS A 257 -4.64 -4.45 8.34
N ILE A 258 -4.35 -3.24 8.79
CA ILE A 258 -4.85 -1.98 8.18
C ILE A 258 -3.63 -1.21 7.71
N ASP A 259 -3.48 -1.03 6.41
CA ASP A 259 -2.20 -0.62 5.83
C ASP A 259 -1.76 0.80 6.27
N ALA A 260 -0.68 0.87 7.05
CA ALA A 260 -0.12 2.13 7.53
C ALA A 260 0.43 3.02 6.40
N PRO A 261 1.12 2.49 5.37
CA PRO A 261 1.46 3.25 4.17
C PRO A 261 0.23 3.86 3.48
N ALA A 262 -0.84 3.11 3.25
CA ALA A 262 -2.08 3.64 2.68
C ALA A 262 -2.70 4.75 3.56
N CYS A 263 -2.78 4.55 4.88
CA CYS A 263 -3.22 5.58 5.82
C CYS A 263 -2.40 6.88 5.69
N THR A 264 -1.08 6.77 5.60
CA THR A 264 -0.19 7.92 5.36
C THR A 264 -0.47 8.60 4.03
N ILE A 265 -0.60 7.82 2.95
CA ILE A 265 -0.86 8.35 1.61
C ILE A 265 -2.19 9.10 1.58
N ALA A 266 -3.27 8.50 2.10
CA ALA A 266 -4.59 9.13 2.12
C ALA A 266 -4.59 10.44 2.92
N THR A 267 -3.97 10.46 4.10
CA THR A 267 -3.92 11.65 4.97
C THR A 267 -3.10 12.77 4.36
N LEU A 268 -1.90 12.48 3.84
CA LEU A 268 -1.03 13.53 3.31
C LEU A 268 -1.45 13.97 1.90
N SER A 269 -1.97 13.07 1.06
CA SER A 269 -2.55 13.47 -0.23
C SER A 269 -3.78 14.36 -0.03
N LEU A 270 -4.61 14.10 0.99
CA LEU A 270 -5.72 14.99 1.34
C LEU A 270 -5.25 16.42 1.62
N ILE A 271 -4.21 16.56 2.44
CA ILE A 271 -3.64 17.87 2.76
C ILE A 271 -3.06 18.52 1.50
N ILE A 272 -2.25 17.80 0.74
CA ILE A 272 -1.60 18.31 -0.47
C ILE A 272 -2.63 18.77 -1.50
N PHE A 273 -3.65 17.95 -1.80
CA PHE A 273 -4.61 18.27 -2.85
C PHE A 273 -5.58 19.40 -2.44
N CYS A 274 -5.81 19.59 -1.14
CA CYS A 274 -6.53 20.77 -0.63
C CYS A 274 -5.68 22.04 -0.65
N MET A 275 -4.38 21.95 -0.35
CA MET A 275 -3.47 23.10 -0.38
C MET A 275 -3.07 23.52 -1.80
N TYR A 276 -2.95 22.54 -2.70
CA TYR A 276 -2.53 22.70 -4.10
C TYR A 276 -3.55 22.02 -5.04
N PRO A 277 -4.76 22.59 -5.18
CA PRO A 277 -5.80 22.08 -6.07
C PRO A 277 -5.38 22.18 -7.55
N VAL A 278 -6.00 21.35 -8.40
CA VAL A 278 -5.83 21.37 -9.88
C VAL A 278 -6.73 22.43 -10.49
#